data_AF-A0A1B2AS89-F1
#
_entry.id   AF-A0A1B2AS89-F1
#
_cell.length_a   1.000
_cell.length_b   1.000
_cell.length_c   1.000
_cell.angle_alpha   90.00
_cell.angle_beta   90.00
_cell.angle_gamma   90.00
#
_symmetry.space_group_name_H-M   'P 1'
#
loop_
_entity.id
_entity.type
_entity.pdbx_description
1 polymer ?
#
loop_
_entity_poly.entity_id
_entity_poly.type
_entity_poly.pdbx_seq_one_letter_code
_entity_poly.pdbx_strand_id
1 'polypeptide(L)'
;LSWWNSKTLHFPRSSITIEITAVPAQHFSGRGIFNDNKTLWCGFVASVFRKNKLERRFYFVGDTGYNERIFREIGDRFNSMDLSLIPIVAYLPK
;
A
#
# COMPACT_ATOMS: atom_id res chain seq x y z
N LEU A 1 0.49 9.63 -6.35
CA LEU A 1 0.02 8.40 -7.02
C LEU A 1 -1.47 8.29 -6.77
N SER A 2 -2.27 7.95 -7.77
CA SER A 2 -3.64 7.46 -7.55
C SER A 2 -3.60 5.97 -7.18
N TRP A 3 -4.71 5.39 -6.70
CA TRP A 3 -4.75 3.95 -6.50
C TRP A 3 -4.41 3.20 -7.78
N TRP A 4 -3.68 2.09 -7.61
CA TRP A 4 -3.11 1.24 -8.64
C TRP A 4 -1.98 1.85 -9.48
N ASN A 5 -1.65 3.14 -9.29
CA ASN A 5 -0.47 3.70 -9.91
C ASN A 5 0.77 3.26 -9.13
N SER A 6 1.80 2.85 -9.87
CA SER A 6 3.10 2.50 -9.32
C SER A 6 4.17 3.56 -9.62
N LYS A 7 5.21 3.56 -8.80
CA LYS A 7 6.47 4.25 -9.08
C LYS A 7 7.62 3.29 -8.83
N THR A 8 8.51 3.23 -9.81
CA THR A 8 9.69 2.37 -9.76
C THR A 8 10.92 3.17 -9.34
N LEU A 9 11.67 2.60 -8.39
CA LEU A 9 12.93 3.12 -7.88
C LEU A 9 14.04 2.11 -8.22
N HIS A 10 15.09 2.59 -8.87
CA HIS A 10 16.23 1.76 -9.28
C HIS A 10 17.45 2.00 -8.41
N PHE A 11 18.04 0.92 -7.91
CA PHE A 11 19.24 0.94 -7.07
C PHE A 11 20.36 0.15 -7.78
N PRO A 12 21.10 0.78 -8.72
CA PRO A 12 22.00 0.07 -9.62
C PRO A 12 23.17 -0.58 -8.89
N ARG A 13 23.71 0.04 -7.83
CA ARG A 13 24.83 -0.51 -7.04
C ARG A 13 24.52 -1.86 -6.41
N SER A 14 23.26 -2.12 -6.06
CA SER A 14 22.80 -3.37 -5.44
C SER A 14 22.04 -4.27 -6.42
N SER A 15 21.85 -3.84 -7.67
CA SER A 15 20.98 -4.51 -8.67
C SER A 15 19.55 -4.74 -8.17
N ILE A 16 19.04 -3.82 -7.34
CA ILE A 16 17.69 -3.86 -6.78
C ILE A 16 16.81 -2.86 -7.53
N THR A 17 15.57 -3.26 -7.80
CA THR A 17 14.50 -2.36 -8.22
C THR A 17 13.33 -2.51 -7.25
N ILE A 18 12.74 -1.41 -6.82
CA ILE A 18 11.56 -1.42 -5.95
C ILE A 18 10.44 -0.74 -6.71
N GLU A 19 9.36 -1.47 -6.96
CA GLU A 19 8.11 -0.90 -7.45
C GLU A 19 7.16 -0.68 -6.28
N ILE A 20 6.80 0.58 -6.04
CA ILE A 20 5.86 0.97 -4.99
C ILE A 20 4.52 1.28 -5.65
N THR A 21 3.50 0.48 -5.36
CA THR A 21 2.13 0.68 -5.86
C THR A 21 1.24 1.21 -4.74
N ALA A 22 0.58 2.34 -4.96
CA ALA A 22 -0.47 2.81 -4.06
C ALA A 22 -1.72 1.92 -4.24
N VAL A 23 -2.27 1.38 -3.16
CA VAL A 23 -3.45 0.50 -3.20
C VAL A 23 -4.61 1.10 -2.41
N PRO A 24 -5.87 0.74 -2.73
CA PRO A 24 -7.02 1.27 -2.02
C PRO A 24 -7.00 0.99 -0.52
N ALA A 25 -7.61 1.90 0.23
CA ALA A 25 -7.86 1.79 1.65
C ALA A 25 -9.22 2.46 1.97
N GLN A 26 -9.88 2.02 3.04
CA GLN A 26 -11.12 2.63 3.53
C GLN A 26 -10.79 3.62 4.65
N HIS A 27 -10.56 4.88 4.27
CA HIS A 27 -10.20 5.95 5.20
C HIS A 27 -10.62 7.34 4.67
N PHE A 28 -10.14 8.40 5.30
CA PHE A 28 -10.34 9.80 4.91
C PHE A 28 -9.02 10.58 5.08
N SER A 29 -8.99 11.85 4.70
CA SER A 29 -7.86 12.74 4.98
C SER A 29 -8.33 14.07 5.56
N GLY A 30 -7.57 14.69 6.45
CA GLY A 30 -7.84 16.05 6.94
C GLY A 30 -6.61 16.64 7.62
N ARG A 31 -6.39 17.95 7.47
CA ARG A 31 -5.28 18.72 8.06
C ARG A 31 -5.72 20.09 8.62
N GLY A 32 -7.02 20.33 8.76
CA GLY A 32 -7.63 21.63 9.06
C GLY A 32 -9.15 21.60 8.89
N ILE A 33 -9.82 22.69 9.25
CA ILE A 33 -11.29 22.72 9.43
C ILE A 33 -12.07 22.60 8.11
N PHE A 34 -11.45 22.94 6.96
CA PHE A 34 -12.11 22.97 5.65
C PHE A 34 -11.38 22.16 4.58
N ASN A 35 -10.53 21.19 4.96
CA ASN A 35 -9.68 20.45 4.03
C ASN A 35 -9.88 18.93 4.06
N ASP A 36 -11.07 18.49 4.43
CA ASP A 36 -11.43 17.08 4.38
C ASP A 36 -11.33 16.53 2.96
N ASN A 37 -10.77 15.33 2.85
CA ASN A 37 -10.64 14.52 1.63
C ASN A 37 -9.98 15.24 0.43
N LYS A 38 -9.13 16.24 0.68
CA LYS A 38 -8.35 16.93 -0.37
C LYS A 38 -7.09 16.19 -0.79
N THR A 39 -6.66 15.17 -0.04
CA THR A 39 -5.52 14.32 -0.38
C THR A 39 -5.92 12.85 -0.34
N LEU A 40 -5.36 12.04 -1.22
CA LEU A 40 -5.64 10.61 -1.26
C LEU A 40 -5.08 9.89 -0.02
N TRP A 41 -5.84 8.96 0.53
CA TRP A 41 -5.39 7.94 1.48
C TRP A 41 -5.17 6.61 0.74
N CYS A 42 -4.18 5.82 1.16
CA CYS A 42 -3.87 4.55 0.53
C CYS A 42 -3.02 3.67 1.45
N GLY A 43 -2.99 2.38 1.13
CA GLY A 43 -1.87 1.50 1.50
C GLY A 43 -0.81 1.51 0.40
N PHE A 44 0.30 0.81 0.65
CA PHE A 44 1.38 0.62 -0.32
C PHE A 44 1.83 -0.82 -0.41
N VAL A 45 1.90 -1.34 -1.63
CA VAL A 45 2.59 -2.61 -1.91
C VAL A 45 3.95 -2.29 -2.53
N ALA A 46 5.02 -2.76 -1.89
CA ALA A 46 6.37 -2.64 -2.40
C ALA A 46 6.83 -4.01 -2.94
N SER A 47 6.97 -4.13 -4.26
CA SER A 47 7.53 -5.29 -4.93
C SER A 47 9.03 -5.06 -5.15
N VAL A 48 9.86 -5.87 -4.52
CA VAL A 48 11.33 -5.80 -4.60
C VAL A 48 11.82 -6.83 -5.60
N PHE A 49 12.54 -6.37 -6.60
CA PHE A 49 13.13 -7.17 -7.65
C PHE A 49 14.65 -7.13 -7.56
N ARG A 50 15.29 -8.29 -7.71
CA ARG A 50 16.73 -8.42 -7.90
C ARG A 50 17.01 -9.09 -9.23
N LYS A 51 17.87 -8.50 -10.06
CA LYS A 51 18.15 -9.00 -11.42
C LYS A 51 16.87 -9.31 -12.21
N ASN A 52 15.89 -8.40 -12.15
CA ASN A 52 14.56 -8.50 -12.79
C ASN A 52 13.69 -9.68 -12.35
N LYS A 53 14.00 -10.34 -11.23
CA LYS A 53 13.14 -11.36 -10.60
C LYS A 53 12.55 -10.82 -9.32
N LEU A 54 11.25 -11.05 -9.10
CA LEU A 54 10.58 -10.71 -7.85
C LEU A 54 11.25 -11.52 -6.72
N GLU A 55 11.79 -10.83 -5.72
CA GLU A 55 12.48 -11.41 -4.58
C GLU A 55 11.63 -11.34 -3.31
N ARG A 56 10.99 -10.20 -3.05
CA ARG A 56 10.10 -9.98 -1.91
C ARG A 56 8.96 -9.04 -2.24
N ARG A 57 7.86 -9.15 -1.51
CA ARG A 57 6.76 -8.20 -1.53
C ARG A 57 6.31 -7.83 -0.12
N PHE A 58 6.22 -6.53 0.13
CA PHE A 58 5.78 -5.96 1.40
C PHE A 58 4.47 -5.22 1.21
N TYR A 59 3.55 -5.34 2.16
CA TYR A 59 2.31 -4.58 2.16
C TYR A 59 2.21 -3.73 3.42
N PHE A 60 2.27 -2.41 3.25
CA PHE A 60 1.86 -1.47 4.28
C PHE A 60 0.38 -1.14 4.08
N VAL A 61 -0.47 -1.55 5.02
CA VAL A 61 -1.92 -1.43 4.85
C VAL A 61 -2.40 0.02 4.86
N GLY A 62 -1.67 0.90 5.57
CA GLY A 62 -2.16 2.23 5.91
C GLY A 62 -3.27 2.17 6.96
N ASP A 63 -3.82 3.34 7.32
CA ASP A 63 -4.99 3.38 8.18
C ASP A 63 -6.22 2.96 7.38
N THR A 64 -6.83 1.84 7.76
CA THR A 64 -8.05 1.33 7.11
C THR A 64 -8.84 0.45 8.07
N GLY A 65 -10.16 0.48 7.93
CA GLY A 65 -11.02 -0.57 8.46
C GLY A 65 -10.97 -1.84 7.61
N TYR A 66 -11.55 -2.93 8.13
CA TYR A 66 -11.73 -4.15 7.35
C TYR A 66 -12.71 -3.92 6.19
N ASN A 67 -12.29 -4.26 4.96
CA ASN A 67 -13.12 -4.23 3.77
C ASN A 67 -12.74 -5.43 2.88
N GLU A 68 -13.58 -6.47 2.88
CA GLU A 68 -13.29 -7.73 2.18
C GLU A 68 -12.96 -7.52 0.69
N ARG A 69 -13.73 -6.65 0.01
CA ARG A 69 -13.56 -6.40 -1.42
C ARG A 69 -12.17 -5.81 -1.73
N ILE A 70 -11.74 -4.82 -0.94
CA ILE A 70 -10.42 -4.19 -1.12
C ILE A 70 -9.30 -5.21 -0.90
N PHE A 71 -9.34 -5.96 0.20
CA PHE A 71 -8.28 -6.93 0.51
C PHE A 71 -8.23 -8.09 -0.49
N ARG A 72 -9.38 -8.56 -0.96
CA ARG A 72 -9.46 -9.60 -1.99
C ARG A 72 -8.91 -9.09 -3.32
N GLU A 73 -9.25 -7.86 -3.74
CA GLU A 73 -8.69 -7.27 -4.97
C GLU A 73 -7.16 -7.09 -4.91
N ILE A 74 -6.62 -6.68 -3.75
CA ILE A 74 -5.17 -6.59 -3.54
C ILE A 74 -4.53 -7.98 -3.61
N GLY A 75 -5.16 -8.98 -2.98
CA GLY A 75 -4.72 -10.38 -3.03
C GLY A 75 -4.69 -10.92 -4.47
N ASP A 76 -5.75 -10.68 -5.25
CA ASP A 76 -5.84 -11.15 -6.64
C ASP A 76 -4.78 -10.51 -7.55
N ARG A 77 -4.47 -9.21 -7.35
CA ARG A 77 -3.49 -8.49 -8.17
C ARG A 77 -2.04 -8.85 -7.83
N PHE A 78 -1.73 -9.06 -6.55
CA PHE A 78 -0.36 -9.27 -6.09
C PHE A 78 -0.06 -10.73 -5.72
N ASN A 79 -1.05 -11.60 -5.64
CA ASN A 79 -0.95 -13.01 -5.24
C ASN A 79 -0.55 -13.22 -3.77
N SER A 80 0.69 -12.91 -3.38
CA SER A 80 1.21 -13.15 -2.03
C SER A 80 2.09 -12.01 -1.52
N MET A 81 2.10 -11.82 -0.19
CA MET A 81 2.95 -10.87 0.53
C MET A 81 3.90 -11.65 1.44
N ASP A 82 5.19 -11.29 1.47
CA ASP A 82 6.15 -11.85 2.42
C ASP A 82 5.96 -11.24 3.82
N LEU A 83 5.53 -9.97 3.88
CA LEU A 83 5.25 -9.26 5.13
C LEU A 83 4.14 -8.25 4.93
N SER A 84 3.21 -8.20 5.89
CA SER A 84 2.16 -7.18 5.95
C SER A 84 2.23 -6.41 7.27
N LEU A 85 2.19 -5.07 7.19
CA LEU A 85 2.16 -4.17 8.32
C LEU A 85 0.72 -3.66 8.50
N ILE A 86 0.03 -4.19 9.51
CA ILE A 86 -1.41 -4.00 9.72
C ILE A 86 -1.61 -3.18 11.01
N PRO A 87 -2.39 -2.07 10.98
CA PRO A 87 -2.73 -1.34 12.20
C PRO A 87 -3.69 -2.15 13.08
N ILE A 88 -3.50 -2.08 14.41
CA ILE A 88 -4.29 -2.83 15.41
C ILE A 88 -4.91 -1.93 16.49
N VAL A 89 -4.92 -0.61 16.28
CA VAL A 89 -5.34 0.38 17.28
C VAL A 89 -6.47 1.27 16.74
N ALA A 90 -6.98 2.20 17.56
CA ALA A 90 -8.00 3.18 17.18
C ALA A 90 -9.31 2.60 16.62
N TYR A 91 -9.73 1.43 17.14
CA TYR A 91 -10.97 0.73 16.74
C TYR A 91 -12.11 0.84 17.77
N LEU A 92 -11.93 1.62 18.84
CA LEU A 92 -12.94 1.85 19.88
C LEU A 92 -13.26 3.35 20.00
N PRO A 93 -14.51 3.70 20.35
CA PRO A 93 -15.69 2.83 20.41
C PRO A 93 -16.09 2.32 19.01
N LYS A 94 -16.89 1.25 18.95
CA LYS A 94 -17.39 0.69 17.69
C LYS A 94 -18.76 1.25 17.33
#